data_AF-A0A932V1B6-F1
#
_entry.id   AF-A0A932V1B6-F1
#
_cell.length_a   1.000
_cell.length_b   1.000
_cell.length_c   1.000
_cell.angle_alpha   90.00
_cell.angle_beta   90.00
_cell.angle_gamma   90.00
#
_symmetry.space_group_name_H-M   'P 1'
#
loop_
_entity.id
_entity.type
_entity.pdbx_description
1 polymer ?
#
loop_
_entity_poly.entity_id
_entity_poly.type
_entity_poly.pdbx_seq_one_letter_code
_entity_poly.pdbx_strand_id
1 'polypeptide(L)'
;MSIPSFIDVVAREHPAFVHVPLGLVAALPLAMLASFHPRHGRLMAGTSLFLGGVGWLASSASLFSGWMWGRQINLIGPSAFLPVVTSEKQALQKILQIHILMASAGFLVGGACVFLLWRSWRRESGSEGGRFWQRGVGAPALLAGLLWLGCWGFCGKLGGIMVFGNEETNKAAAEADAARRNDSEADLPIRALDYGSLEPAESRPSRSQAHGGRWRRIWVTASGIDAYKEGRPLPPGAYAVMCTFTDEKGRPGTEPGPLYMREARADGSAAFAFYWARVPEALRREFGGDSVYWRSPDPRLATCLGCHGKDGALPK
;
A
#
# COMPACT_ATOMS: atom_id res chain seq x y z
N MET A 1 9.45 -6.30 -25.86
CA MET A 1 10.11 -6.07 -24.55
C MET A 1 10.11 -4.57 -24.29
N SER A 2 9.29 -4.09 -23.36
CA SER A 2 9.32 -2.70 -22.91
C SER A 2 10.55 -2.49 -22.02
N ILE A 3 11.36 -1.47 -22.32
CA ILE A 3 12.49 -1.07 -21.48
C ILE A 3 11.92 -0.61 -20.13
N PRO A 4 12.34 -1.19 -19.00
CA PRO A 4 11.88 -0.74 -17.69
C PRO A 4 12.21 0.74 -17.52
N SER A 5 11.27 1.50 -16.96
CA SER A 5 11.50 2.93 -16.75
C SER A 5 12.66 3.10 -15.76
N PHE A 6 13.38 4.23 -15.84
CA PHE A 6 14.42 4.55 -14.88
C PHE A 6 13.92 4.46 -13.42
N ILE A 7 12.64 4.80 -13.21
CA ILE A 7 11.95 4.71 -11.92
C ILE A 7 11.87 3.25 -11.43
N ASP A 8 11.58 2.29 -12.31
CA ASP A 8 11.48 0.87 -11.95
C ASP A 8 12.84 0.31 -11.52
N VAL A 9 13.93 0.73 -12.17
CA VAL A 9 15.28 0.32 -11.80
C VAL A 9 15.66 0.89 -10.42
N VAL A 10 15.37 2.16 -10.18
CA VAL A 10 15.68 2.83 -8.90
C VAL A 10 14.89 2.21 -7.74
N ALA A 11 13.63 1.86 -7.95
CA ALA A 11 12.79 1.23 -6.93
C ALA A 11 13.23 -0.21 -6.63
N ARG A 12 13.59 -0.99 -7.67
CA ARG A 12 14.06 -2.37 -7.51
C ARG A 12 15.38 -2.47 -6.75
N GLU A 13 16.30 -1.54 -7.01
CA GLU A 13 17.63 -1.53 -6.40
C GLU A 13 17.67 -0.78 -5.05
N HIS A 14 16.51 -0.35 -4.53
CA HIS A 14 16.42 0.33 -3.23
C HIS A 14 17.18 -0.40 -2.10
N PRO A 15 17.10 -1.73 -1.94
CA PRO A 15 17.88 -2.45 -0.92
C PRO A 15 19.40 -2.26 -1.08
N ALA A 16 19.92 -2.19 -2.30
CA ALA A 16 21.33 -1.92 -2.55
C ALA A 16 21.69 -0.46 -2.23
N PHE A 17 20.83 0.48 -2.63
CA PHE A 17 21.06 1.91 -2.41
C PHE A 17 21.10 2.30 -0.93
N VAL A 18 20.37 1.63 -0.05
CA VAL A 18 20.37 1.95 1.40
C VAL A 18 21.64 1.52 2.14
N HIS A 19 22.47 0.63 1.56
CA HIS A 19 23.70 0.16 2.22
C HIS A 19 24.82 1.20 2.15
N VAL A 20 24.86 1.99 1.09
CA VAL A 20 25.86 3.06 0.90
C VAL A 20 25.77 4.13 1.99
N PRO A 21 24.62 4.80 2.25
CA PRO A 21 24.54 5.78 3.32
C PRO A 21 24.79 5.14 4.68
N LEU A 22 24.35 3.90 4.93
CA LEU A 22 24.59 3.22 6.20
C LEU A 22 26.09 3.02 6.47
N GLY A 23 26.84 2.54 5.47
CA GLY A 23 28.29 2.36 5.59
C GLY A 23 29.03 3.68 5.83
N LEU A 24 28.64 4.74 5.12
CA LEU A 24 29.23 6.07 5.27
C LEU A 24 28.92 6.70 6.63
N VAL A 25 27.66 6.59 7.09
CA VAL A 25 27.23 7.12 8.39
C VAL A 25 27.83 6.31 9.55
N ALA A 26 28.09 5.01 9.37
CA ALA A 26 28.82 4.20 10.36
C ALA A 26 30.30 4.59 10.47
N ALA A 27 30.95 4.90 9.35
CA ALA A 27 32.35 5.34 9.34
C ALA A 27 32.52 6.79 9.86
N LEU A 28 31.50 7.63 9.72
CA LEU A 28 31.57 9.06 10.02
C LEU A 28 31.98 9.38 11.49
N PRO A 29 31.36 8.80 12.54
CA PRO A 29 31.79 9.05 13.92
C PRO A 29 33.25 8.68 14.19
N LEU A 30 33.77 7.64 13.52
CA LEU A 30 35.17 7.24 13.67
C LEU A 30 36.11 8.30 13.08
N ALA A 31 35.80 8.82 11.89
CA ALA A 31 36.54 9.92 11.28
C ALA A 31 36.47 11.20 12.13
N MET A 32 35.31 11.49 12.71
CA MET A 32 35.11 12.62 13.61
C MET A 32 35.95 12.49 14.89
N LEU A 33 35.97 11.30 15.50
CA LEU A 33 36.82 11.02 16.67
C LEU A 33 38.31 11.14 16.32
N ALA A 34 38.72 10.63 15.15
CA ALA A 34 40.08 10.76 14.65
C ALA A 34 40.49 12.23 14.40
N SER A 35 39.53 13.12 14.14
CA SER A 35 39.79 14.57 13.96
C SER A 35 40.29 15.28 15.22
N PHE A 36 40.13 14.67 16.41
CA PHE A 36 40.71 15.20 17.64
C PHE A 36 42.22 14.90 17.77
N HIS A 37 42.80 14.12 16.85
CA HIS A 37 44.22 13.79 16.89
C HIS A 37 45.10 14.98 16.49
N PRO A 38 46.12 15.37 17.30
CA PRO A 38 46.90 16.60 17.09
C PRO A 38 47.60 16.69 15.73
N ARG A 39 48.10 15.57 15.20
CA ARG A 39 48.88 15.54 13.94
C ARG A 39 48.04 15.46 12.67
N HIS A 40 46.81 14.96 12.77
CA HIS A 40 45.98 14.61 11.61
C HIS A 40 44.58 15.24 11.66
N GLY A 41 44.33 16.11 12.64
CA GLY A 41 42.99 16.62 12.92
C GLY A 41 42.33 17.27 11.72
N ARG A 42 43.05 18.16 11.01
CA ARG A 42 42.56 18.81 9.80
C ARG A 42 42.24 17.82 8.69
N LEU A 43 43.14 16.88 8.40
CA LEU A 43 42.89 15.86 7.37
C LEU A 43 41.61 15.07 7.70
N MET A 44 41.48 14.62 8.95
CA MET A 44 40.34 13.82 9.41
C MET A 44 39.04 14.64 9.52
N ALA A 45 39.10 15.94 9.82
CA ALA A 45 37.95 16.83 9.73
C ALA A 45 37.47 17.00 8.28
N GLY A 46 38.40 17.12 7.33
CA GLY A 46 38.10 17.13 5.89
C GLY A 46 37.49 15.80 5.43
N THR A 47 38.05 14.66 5.87
CA THR A 47 37.48 13.34 5.64
C THR A 47 36.07 13.22 6.22
N SER A 48 35.84 13.75 7.43
CA SER A 48 34.52 13.75 8.07
C SER A 48 33.51 14.56 7.25
N LEU A 49 33.89 15.74 6.77
CA LEU A 49 33.04 16.56 5.91
C LEU A 49 32.73 15.86 4.58
N PHE A 50 33.72 15.21 3.96
CA PHE A 50 33.52 14.42 2.75
C PHE A 50 32.55 13.26 2.98
N LEU A 51 32.80 12.43 4.00
CA LEU A 51 31.93 11.30 4.36
C LEU A 51 30.51 11.77 4.70
N GLY A 52 30.39 12.85 5.47
CA GLY A 52 29.09 13.45 5.79
C GLY A 52 28.36 13.96 4.55
N GLY A 53 29.04 14.69 3.67
CA GLY A 53 28.45 15.21 2.44
C GLY A 53 27.96 14.11 1.50
N VAL A 54 28.80 13.10 1.23
CA VAL A 54 28.43 11.95 0.40
C VAL A 54 27.34 11.11 1.07
N GLY A 55 27.44 10.88 2.38
CA GLY A 55 26.43 10.15 3.16
C GLY A 55 25.06 10.81 3.14
N TRP A 56 25.00 12.15 3.12
CA TRP A 56 23.76 12.91 3.06
C TRP A 56 23.14 12.90 1.66
N LEU A 57 23.96 12.97 0.60
CA LEU A 57 23.49 12.78 -0.77
C LEU A 57 22.95 11.37 -0.99
N ALA A 58 23.66 10.35 -0.51
CA ALA A 58 23.20 8.96 -0.55
C ALA A 58 21.89 8.77 0.24
N SER A 59 21.78 9.40 1.42
CA SER A 59 20.56 9.43 2.23
C SER A 59 19.37 10.01 1.46
N SER A 60 19.59 11.07 0.67
CA SER A 60 18.57 11.68 -0.19
C SER A 60 18.08 10.71 -1.27
N ALA A 61 19.00 10.04 -1.95
CA ALA A 61 18.68 9.05 -2.97
C ALA A 61 17.94 7.83 -2.38
N SER A 62 18.35 7.36 -1.21
CA SER A 62 17.67 6.28 -0.49
C SER A 62 16.26 6.67 -0.05
N LEU A 63 16.06 7.87 0.47
CA LEU A 63 14.74 8.34 0.89
C LEU A 63 13.79 8.48 -0.31
N PHE A 64 14.28 9.05 -1.41
CA PHE A 64 13.50 9.19 -2.64
C PHE A 64 13.16 7.82 -3.26
N SER A 65 14.14 6.92 -3.38
CA SER A 65 13.92 5.57 -3.91
C SER A 65 12.94 4.76 -3.05
N GLY A 66 13.04 4.83 -1.72
CA GLY A 66 12.12 4.13 -0.81
C GLY A 66 10.70 4.67 -0.90
N TRP A 67 10.54 5.98 -1.06
CA TRP A 67 9.23 6.61 -1.26
C TRP A 67 8.61 6.21 -2.61
N MET A 68 9.39 6.22 -3.69
CA MET A 68 8.95 5.76 -5.01
C MET A 68 8.55 4.28 -4.99
N TRP A 69 9.35 3.45 -4.34
CA TRP A 69 9.06 2.02 -4.17
C TRP A 69 7.77 1.80 -3.39
N GLY A 70 7.57 2.49 -2.26
CA GLY A 70 6.36 2.42 -1.46
C GLY A 70 5.08 2.80 -2.24
N ARG A 71 5.18 3.74 -3.19
CA ARG A 71 4.10 4.08 -4.13
C ARG A 71 3.86 2.99 -5.16
N GLN A 72 4.93 2.43 -5.73
CA GLN A 72 4.83 1.36 -6.73
C GLN A 72 4.11 0.12 -6.20
N ILE A 73 4.31 -0.21 -4.92
CA ILE A 73 3.64 -1.33 -4.25
C ILE A 73 2.31 -0.95 -3.57
N ASN A 74 1.75 0.24 -3.89
CA ASN A 74 0.49 0.75 -3.37
C ASN A 74 0.38 0.83 -1.83
N LEU A 75 1.51 0.87 -1.10
CA LEU A 75 1.51 1.09 0.35
C LEU A 75 1.42 2.58 0.71
N ILE A 76 1.81 3.45 -0.22
CA ILE A 76 1.63 4.91 -0.14
C ILE A 76 0.68 5.34 -1.24
N GLY A 77 -0.41 6.01 -0.89
CA GLY A 77 -1.38 6.52 -1.86
C GLY A 77 -0.77 7.53 -2.84
N PRO A 78 -1.32 7.71 -4.06
CA PRO A 78 -0.77 8.59 -5.08
C PRO A 78 -0.59 10.06 -4.64
N SER A 79 -1.49 10.52 -3.76
CA SER A 79 -1.49 11.87 -3.17
C SER A 79 -0.95 11.91 -1.74
N ALA A 80 -0.61 10.76 -1.15
CA ALA A 80 -0.15 10.67 0.22
C ALA A 80 1.37 10.80 0.30
N PHE A 81 1.85 11.37 1.41
CA PHE A 81 3.28 11.42 1.78
C PHE A 81 3.68 10.28 2.71
N LEU A 82 2.73 9.70 3.44
CA LEU A 82 2.92 8.59 4.39
C LEU A 82 1.86 7.50 4.15
N PRO A 83 2.15 6.24 4.52
CA PRO A 83 1.13 5.19 4.58
C PRO A 83 0.00 5.58 5.53
N VAL A 84 -1.24 5.34 5.11
CA VAL A 84 -2.43 5.58 5.94
C VAL A 84 -2.73 4.30 6.71
N VAL A 85 -2.59 4.36 8.03
CA VAL A 85 -2.89 3.25 8.95
C VAL A 85 -4.26 3.51 9.56
N THR A 86 -5.26 2.73 9.17
CA THR A 86 -6.65 2.80 9.65
C THR A 86 -7.03 1.67 10.60
N SER A 87 -6.21 0.61 10.67
CA SER A 87 -6.49 -0.57 11.49
C SER A 87 -5.22 -1.17 12.09
N GLU A 88 -5.34 -1.78 13.28
CA GLU A 88 -4.24 -2.53 13.91
C GLU A 88 -3.80 -3.76 13.09
N LYS A 89 -4.67 -4.27 12.21
CA LYS A 89 -4.34 -5.38 11.30
C LYS A 89 -3.31 -4.99 10.22
N GLN A 90 -3.02 -3.71 10.07
CA GLN A 90 -2.10 -3.17 9.07
C GLN A 90 -0.65 -3.06 9.59
N ALA A 91 -0.14 -4.14 10.18
CA ALA A 91 1.18 -4.18 10.83
C ALA A 91 2.31 -3.71 9.89
N LEU A 92 2.30 -4.15 8.62
CA LEU A 92 3.29 -3.75 7.62
C LEU A 92 3.25 -2.24 7.31
N GLN A 93 2.06 -1.67 7.14
CA GLN A 93 1.91 -0.24 6.86
C GLN A 93 2.33 0.63 8.04
N LYS A 94 2.09 0.16 9.27
CA LYS A 94 2.58 0.80 10.51
C LYS A 94 4.10 0.79 10.59
N ILE A 95 4.74 -0.35 10.32
CA ILE A 95 6.20 -0.46 10.29
C ILE A 95 6.79 0.45 9.21
N LEU A 96 6.20 0.45 8.00
CA LEU A 96 6.61 1.31 6.91
C LEU A 96 6.48 2.80 7.26
N GLN A 97 5.40 3.20 7.93
CA GLN A 97 5.21 4.58 8.37
C GLN A 97 6.33 5.01 9.34
N ILE A 98 6.62 4.20 10.35
CA ILE A 98 7.72 4.48 11.30
C ILE A 98 9.07 4.51 10.56
N HIS A 99 9.28 3.59 9.62
CA HIS A 99 10.49 3.53 8.80
C HIS A 99 10.72 4.82 8.02
N ILE A 100 9.68 5.35 7.36
CA ILE A 100 9.76 6.62 6.60
C ILE A 100 10.00 7.82 7.53
N LEU A 101 9.34 7.86 8.70
CA LEU A 101 9.55 8.92 9.68
C LEU A 101 10.98 8.92 10.21
N MET A 102 11.54 7.74 10.48
CA MET A 102 12.92 7.59 10.96
C MET A 102 13.95 7.90 9.87
N ALA A 103 13.70 7.52 8.62
CA ALA A 103 14.52 7.93 7.49
C ALA A 103 14.52 9.46 7.32
N SER A 104 13.35 10.09 7.43
CA SER A 104 13.19 11.56 7.35
C SER A 104 13.89 12.27 8.49
N ALA A 105 13.76 11.78 9.73
CA ALA A 105 14.49 12.29 10.89
C ALA A 105 16.01 12.16 10.68
N GLY A 106 16.47 11.00 10.21
CA GLY A 106 17.87 10.75 9.86
C GLY A 106 18.40 11.73 8.80
N PHE A 107 17.62 12.01 7.76
CA PHE A 107 17.97 12.98 6.73
C PHE A 107 18.16 14.40 7.30
N LEU A 108 17.24 14.86 8.16
CA LEU A 108 17.32 16.17 8.79
C LEU A 108 18.51 16.28 9.75
N VAL A 109 18.71 15.28 10.60
CA VAL A 109 19.86 15.21 11.52
C VAL A 109 21.18 15.16 10.75
N GLY A 110 21.23 14.41 9.65
CA GLY A 110 22.38 14.37 8.76
C GLY A 110 22.70 15.73 8.13
N GLY A 111 21.68 16.45 7.65
CA GLY A 111 21.84 17.81 7.13
C GLY A 111 22.40 18.77 8.18
N ALA A 112 21.90 18.70 9.42
CA ALA A 112 22.45 19.47 10.54
C ALA A 112 23.91 19.08 10.85
N CYS A 113 24.24 17.79 10.82
CA CYS A 113 25.60 17.29 11.01
C CYS A 113 26.56 17.85 9.94
N VAL A 114 26.20 17.74 8.65
CA VAL A 114 27.00 18.28 7.54
C VAL A 114 27.17 19.79 7.65
N PHE A 115 26.12 20.51 8.02
CA PHE A 115 26.20 21.95 8.25
C PHE A 115 27.18 22.31 9.38
N LEU A 116 27.16 21.56 10.48
CA LEU A 116 28.09 21.75 11.60
C LEU A 116 29.55 21.44 11.18
N LEU A 117 29.78 20.35 10.43
CA LEU A 117 31.08 20.00 9.87
C LEU A 117 31.61 21.06 8.91
N TRP A 118 30.75 21.58 8.04
CA TRP A 118 31.10 22.66 7.12
C TRP A 118 31.45 23.94 7.89
N ARG A 119 30.69 24.27 8.93
CA ARG A 119 30.95 25.42 9.80
C ARG A 119 32.26 25.27 10.58
N SER A 120 32.57 24.07 11.10
CA SER A 120 33.83 23.81 11.80
C SER A 120 35.01 23.91 10.83
N TRP A 121 34.90 23.29 9.65
CA TRP A 121 35.90 23.35 8.58
C TRP A 121 36.24 24.79 8.17
N ARG A 122 35.22 25.66 8.02
CA ARG A 122 35.43 27.08 7.69
C ARG A 122 36.16 27.85 8.81
N ARG A 123 35.88 27.54 10.07
CA ARG A 123 36.43 28.25 11.25
C ARG A 123 37.87 27.88 11.59
N GLU A 124 38.29 26.65 11.34
CA GLU A 124 39.66 26.19 11.58
C GLU A 124 40.71 26.88 10.69
N SER A 125 40.28 27.65 9.69
CA SER A 125 41.16 28.45 8.82
C SER A 125 41.92 29.59 9.54
N GLY A 126 41.73 29.81 10.87
CA GLY A 126 42.30 31.00 11.52
C GLY A 126 42.52 31.01 13.04
N SER A 127 42.56 29.89 13.77
CA SER A 127 42.78 29.94 15.24
C SER A 127 43.45 28.69 15.81
N GLU A 128 44.68 28.83 16.34
CA GLU A 128 45.48 27.74 16.93
C GLU A 128 45.24 27.52 18.45
N GLY A 129 44.31 28.26 19.09
CA GLY A 129 44.23 28.34 20.56
C GLY A 129 43.01 27.71 21.27
N GLY A 130 42.17 26.93 20.59
CA GLY A 130 40.90 26.43 21.16
C GLY A 130 41.02 25.26 22.16
N ARG A 131 40.03 25.12 23.06
CA ARG A 131 39.88 23.96 23.99
C ARG A 131 39.82 22.64 23.21
N PHE A 132 40.20 21.50 23.81
CA PHE A 132 40.14 20.17 23.16
C PHE A 132 38.78 19.87 22.52
N TRP A 133 37.68 20.20 23.20
CA TRP A 133 36.30 20.04 22.69
C TRP A 133 35.91 20.98 21.54
N GLN A 134 36.73 21.99 21.29
CA GLN A 134 36.63 22.95 20.18
C GLN A 134 37.64 22.64 19.06
N ARG A 135 38.54 21.66 19.24
CA ARG A 135 39.46 21.17 18.21
C ARG A 135 38.77 20.10 17.35
N GLY A 136 39.18 19.98 16.09
CA GLY A 136 38.58 19.05 15.13
C GLY A 136 37.15 19.45 14.76
N VAL A 137 36.26 18.48 14.63
CA VAL A 137 34.86 18.75 14.23
C VAL A 137 33.98 19.34 15.35
N GLY A 138 34.43 19.24 16.61
CA GLY A 138 33.71 19.70 17.79
C GLY A 138 32.61 18.74 18.28
N ALA A 139 32.28 18.81 19.58
CA ALA A 139 31.31 17.92 20.22
C ALA A 139 29.89 17.94 19.60
N PRO A 140 29.33 19.10 19.19
CA PRO A 140 27.99 19.13 18.57
C PRO A 140 27.91 18.35 17.26
N ALA A 141 28.95 18.42 16.42
CA ALA A 141 28.98 17.70 15.15
C ALA A 141 29.07 16.19 15.38
N LEU A 142 29.87 15.77 16.36
CA LEU A 142 29.99 14.36 16.77
C LEU A 142 28.66 13.81 17.30
N LEU A 143 27.98 14.54 18.18
CA LEU A 143 26.67 14.13 18.70
C LEU A 143 25.64 14.01 17.57
N ALA A 144 25.60 14.98 16.66
CA ALA A 144 24.73 14.91 15.49
C ALA A 144 25.07 13.70 14.60
N GLY A 145 26.36 13.37 14.41
CA GLY A 145 26.80 12.19 13.68
C GLY A 145 26.35 10.88 14.34
N LEU A 146 26.42 10.77 15.67
CA LEU A 146 25.93 9.59 16.41
C LEU A 146 24.40 9.46 16.34
N LEU A 147 23.66 10.56 16.45
CA LEU A 147 22.20 10.56 16.29
C LEU A 147 21.80 10.17 14.86
N TRP A 148 22.56 10.64 13.87
CA TRP A 148 22.35 10.27 12.48
C TRP A 148 22.55 8.76 12.25
N LEU A 149 23.62 8.19 12.83
CA LEU A 149 23.86 6.75 12.85
C LEU A 149 22.74 5.97 13.53
N GLY A 150 22.25 6.45 14.68
CA GLY A 150 21.12 5.85 15.37
C GLY A 150 19.85 5.79 14.51
N CYS A 151 19.53 6.88 13.80
CA CYS A 151 18.37 6.94 12.91
C CYS A 151 18.50 5.93 11.75
N TRP A 152 19.65 5.89 11.07
CA TRP A 152 19.88 4.95 9.96
C TRP A 152 19.97 3.50 10.41
N GLY A 153 20.60 3.22 11.56
CA GLY A 153 20.64 1.88 12.14
C GLY A 153 19.24 1.37 12.49
N PHE A 154 18.40 2.22 13.07
CA PHE A 154 17.01 1.88 13.36
C PHE A 154 16.17 1.71 12.09
N CYS A 155 16.37 2.58 11.09
CA CYS A 155 15.76 2.46 9.77
C CYS A 155 16.13 1.12 9.10
N GLY A 156 17.41 0.74 9.14
CA GLY A 156 17.91 -0.55 8.66
C GLY A 156 17.29 -1.74 9.38
N LYS A 157 17.14 -1.67 10.72
CA LYS A 157 16.42 -2.70 11.50
C LYS A 157 14.97 -2.86 11.03
N LEU A 158 14.24 -1.76 10.86
CA LEU A 158 12.85 -1.81 10.37
C LEU A 158 12.77 -2.34 8.94
N GLY A 159 13.72 -1.95 8.07
CA GLY A 159 13.86 -2.51 6.73
C GLY A 159 14.05 -4.03 6.75
N GLY A 160 14.92 -4.53 7.63
CA GLY A 160 15.12 -5.96 7.85
C GLY A 160 13.84 -6.67 8.31
N ILE A 161 13.07 -6.08 9.24
CA ILE A 161 11.78 -6.63 9.67
C ILE A 161 10.78 -6.70 8.51
N MET A 162 10.73 -5.68 7.65
CA MET A 162 9.82 -5.68 6.48
C MET A 162 10.20 -6.75 5.44
N VAL A 163 11.49 -7.07 5.30
CA VAL A 163 11.98 -8.03 4.30
C VAL A 163 11.95 -9.48 4.82
N PHE A 164 12.43 -9.70 6.05
CA PHE A 164 12.60 -11.04 6.62
C PHE A 164 11.46 -11.44 7.56
N GLY A 165 10.60 -10.49 7.93
CA GLY A 165 9.56 -10.68 8.93
C GLY A 165 10.11 -10.72 10.36
N ASN A 166 9.20 -10.55 11.31
CA ASN A 166 9.35 -10.89 12.73
C ASN A 166 8.11 -11.68 13.17
N GLU A 167 8.04 -12.11 14.43
CA GLU A 167 6.89 -12.88 14.94
C GLU A 167 5.54 -12.19 14.69
N GLU A 168 5.48 -10.87 14.86
CA GLU A 168 4.26 -10.07 14.67
C GLU A 168 3.85 -9.96 13.19
N THR A 169 4.79 -9.67 12.27
CA THR A 169 4.50 -9.61 10.84
C THR A 169 4.26 -10.99 10.25
N ASN A 170 4.92 -12.03 10.77
CA ASN A 170 4.72 -13.41 10.35
C ASN A 170 3.35 -13.92 10.81
N LYS A 171 2.92 -13.55 12.02
CA LYS A 171 1.57 -13.83 12.50
C LYS A 171 0.52 -13.09 11.66
N ALA A 172 0.70 -11.80 11.41
CA ALA A 172 -0.21 -11.02 10.56
C ALA A 172 -0.27 -11.56 9.12
N ALA A 173 0.88 -11.94 8.55
CA ALA A 173 0.96 -12.57 7.24
C ALA A 173 0.30 -13.96 7.25
N ALA A 174 0.49 -14.76 8.30
CA ALA A 174 -0.15 -16.06 8.44
C ALA A 174 -1.67 -15.94 8.65
N GLU A 175 -2.15 -14.94 9.38
CA GLU A 175 -3.58 -14.63 9.52
C GLU A 175 -4.18 -14.15 8.19
N ALA A 176 -3.46 -13.29 7.45
CA ALA A 176 -3.86 -12.86 6.11
C ALA A 176 -3.86 -14.04 5.12
N ASP A 177 -2.84 -14.91 5.16
CA ASP A 177 -2.76 -16.12 4.34
C ASP A 177 -3.79 -17.16 4.75
N ALA A 178 -4.11 -17.31 6.03
CA ALA A 178 -5.18 -18.20 6.49
C ALA A 178 -6.55 -17.65 6.04
N ALA A 179 -6.76 -16.35 6.12
CA ALA A 179 -7.95 -15.70 5.55
C ALA A 179 -8.00 -15.87 4.02
N ARG A 180 -6.85 -15.83 3.34
CA ARG A 180 -6.71 -16.06 1.89
C ARG A 180 -6.92 -17.53 1.51
N ARG A 181 -6.41 -18.48 2.29
CA ARG A 181 -6.53 -19.93 2.03
C ARG A 181 -7.92 -20.46 2.36
N ASN A 182 -8.60 -19.86 3.33
CA ASN A 182 -10.03 -20.10 3.59
C ASN A 182 -10.94 -19.42 2.54
N ASP A 183 -10.33 -18.77 1.55
CA ASP A 183 -10.98 -18.11 0.44
C ASP A 183 -10.44 -18.70 -0.87
N SER A 184 -11.07 -19.78 -1.34
CA SER A 184 -10.68 -20.53 -2.54
C SER A 184 -10.64 -19.72 -3.84
N GLU A 185 -11.02 -18.44 -3.80
CA GLU A 185 -11.14 -17.54 -4.95
C GLU A 185 -10.31 -16.25 -4.82
N ALA A 186 -9.47 -16.10 -3.78
CA ALA A 186 -8.69 -14.88 -3.54
C ALA A 186 -7.77 -14.46 -4.71
N ASP A 187 -7.29 -15.45 -5.46
CA ASP A 187 -6.36 -15.27 -6.58
C ASP A 187 -7.08 -15.34 -7.94
N LEU A 188 -8.42 -15.45 -7.96
CA LEU A 188 -9.18 -15.48 -9.21
C LEU A 188 -9.42 -14.05 -9.73
N PRO A 189 -9.13 -13.77 -11.02
CA PRO A 189 -9.57 -12.52 -11.66
C PRO A 189 -11.10 -12.42 -11.60
N ILE A 190 -11.65 -11.23 -11.88
CA ILE A 190 -13.08 -10.81 -11.90
C ILE A 190 -13.97 -11.67 -12.85
N ARG A 191 -13.86 -13.00 -12.81
CA ARG A 191 -14.64 -13.96 -13.60
C ARG A 191 -16.06 -14.08 -13.06
N ALA A 192 -16.26 -13.90 -11.75
CA ALA A 192 -17.59 -13.98 -11.11
C ALA A 192 -18.60 -12.95 -11.66
N LEU A 193 -18.15 -11.97 -12.45
CA LEU A 193 -18.99 -10.92 -13.02
C LEU A 193 -18.87 -10.79 -14.54
N ASP A 194 -18.19 -11.73 -15.21
CA ASP A 194 -18.17 -11.82 -16.67
C ASP A 194 -19.50 -12.40 -17.19
N TYR A 195 -20.54 -11.56 -17.15
CA TYR A 195 -21.87 -11.89 -17.64
C TYR A 195 -21.91 -12.15 -19.16
N GLY A 196 -20.82 -11.84 -19.90
CA GLY A 196 -20.70 -12.16 -21.33
C GLY A 196 -20.59 -13.67 -21.59
N SER A 197 -20.18 -14.44 -20.60
CA SER A 197 -20.09 -15.91 -20.65
C SER A 197 -21.35 -16.64 -20.16
N LEU A 198 -22.39 -15.90 -19.74
CA LEU A 198 -23.57 -16.43 -19.07
C LEU A 198 -24.81 -16.38 -19.97
N GLU A 199 -25.81 -17.20 -19.63
CA GLU A 199 -27.09 -17.24 -20.33
C GLU A 199 -28.01 -16.11 -19.87
N PRO A 200 -28.57 -15.29 -20.77
CA PRO A 200 -29.51 -14.26 -20.39
C PRO A 200 -30.81 -14.88 -19.84
N ALA A 201 -31.21 -14.48 -18.64
CA ALA A 201 -32.48 -14.88 -18.05
C ALA A 201 -33.68 -14.25 -18.77
N GLU A 202 -33.48 -13.03 -19.28
CA GLU A 202 -34.50 -12.21 -19.94
C GLU A 202 -33.98 -11.69 -21.29
N SER A 203 -34.86 -11.57 -22.29
CA SER A 203 -34.49 -11.12 -23.63
C SER A 203 -34.17 -9.61 -23.68
N ARG A 204 -34.71 -8.82 -22.74
CA ARG A 204 -34.50 -7.38 -22.60
C ARG A 204 -34.43 -7.00 -21.12
N PRO A 205 -33.78 -5.87 -20.76
CA PRO A 205 -33.85 -5.34 -19.41
C PRO A 205 -35.30 -5.10 -18.97
N SER A 206 -35.60 -5.38 -17.71
CA SER A 206 -36.91 -5.22 -17.09
C SER A 206 -36.83 -4.37 -15.82
N ARG A 207 -37.93 -3.76 -15.38
CA ARG A 207 -37.97 -3.03 -14.11
C ARG A 207 -38.24 -3.99 -12.95
N SER A 208 -37.48 -3.87 -11.87
CA SER A 208 -37.69 -4.66 -10.67
C SER A 208 -38.13 -3.81 -9.49
N GLN A 209 -39.35 -4.03 -9.01
CA GLN A 209 -39.86 -3.35 -7.82
C GLN A 209 -39.07 -3.73 -6.56
N ALA A 210 -38.64 -5.00 -6.46
CA ALA A 210 -37.79 -5.49 -5.37
C ALA A 210 -36.44 -4.75 -5.27
N HIS A 211 -35.96 -4.15 -6.36
CA HIS A 211 -34.71 -3.40 -6.41
C HIS A 211 -34.94 -1.89 -6.58
N GLY A 212 -35.98 -1.36 -5.94
CA GLY A 212 -36.27 0.08 -5.91
C GLY A 212 -36.75 0.62 -7.27
N GLY A 213 -37.37 -0.23 -8.09
CA GLY A 213 -37.92 0.16 -9.39
C GLY A 213 -36.86 0.40 -10.48
N ARG A 214 -35.60 -0.01 -10.25
CA ARG A 214 -34.51 0.10 -11.23
C ARG A 214 -34.71 -0.82 -12.42
N TRP A 215 -34.19 -0.39 -13.57
CA TRP A 215 -33.99 -1.30 -14.70
C TRP A 215 -32.90 -2.29 -14.34
N ARG A 216 -33.11 -3.57 -14.65
CA ARG A 216 -32.15 -4.63 -14.43
C ARG A 216 -32.07 -5.56 -15.64
N ARG A 217 -30.95 -6.24 -15.77
CA ARG A 217 -30.80 -7.40 -16.65
C ARG A 217 -30.03 -8.47 -15.91
N ILE A 218 -30.43 -9.72 -16.10
CA ILE A 218 -29.89 -10.86 -15.36
C ILE A 218 -29.36 -11.90 -16.33
N TRP A 219 -28.22 -12.46 -15.97
CA TRP A 219 -27.60 -13.59 -16.62
C TRP A 219 -27.30 -14.67 -15.60
N VAL A 220 -27.32 -15.93 -16.01
CA VAL A 220 -27.17 -17.09 -15.14
C VAL A 220 -26.23 -18.08 -15.80
N THR A 221 -25.49 -18.84 -15.01
CA THR A 221 -24.72 -19.98 -15.53
C THR A 221 -25.61 -20.94 -16.31
N ALA A 222 -25.08 -21.53 -17.38
CA ALA A 222 -25.81 -22.50 -18.21
C ALA A 222 -26.40 -23.66 -17.39
N SER A 223 -25.70 -24.11 -16.33
CA SER A 223 -26.18 -25.15 -15.41
C SER A 223 -27.39 -24.74 -14.55
N GLY A 224 -27.69 -23.45 -14.44
CA GLY A 224 -28.72 -22.90 -13.55
C GLY A 224 -29.85 -22.15 -14.25
N ILE A 225 -29.76 -21.92 -15.56
CA ILE A 225 -30.70 -21.06 -16.30
C ILE A 225 -32.14 -21.57 -16.27
N ASP A 226 -32.36 -22.88 -16.42
CA ASP A 226 -33.69 -23.47 -16.42
C ASP A 226 -34.34 -23.38 -15.04
N ALA A 227 -33.57 -23.73 -13.99
CA ALA A 227 -34.00 -23.57 -12.61
C ALA A 227 -34.38 -22.12 -12.31
N TYR A 228 -33.57 -21.17 -12.77
CA TYR A 228 -33.83 -19.74 -12.60
C TYR A 228 -35.15 -19.32 -13.28
N LYS A 229 -35.37 -19.70 -14.54
CA LYS A 229 -36.57 -19.35 -15.31
C LYS A 229 -37.84 -19.96 -14.73
N GLU A 230 -37.73 -21.12 -14.11
CA GLU A 230 -38.85 -21.81 -13.43
C GLU A 230 -39.07 -21.31 -11.99
N GLY A 231 -38.27 -20.35 -11.52
CA GLY A 231 -38.34 -19.82 -10.15
C GLY A 231 -37.88 -20.83 -9.08
N ARG A 232 -37.16 -21.88 -9.49
CA ARG A 232 -36.56 -22.87 -8.58
C ARG A 232 -35.24 -22.33 -8.01
N PRO A 233 -34.80 -22.85 -6.84
CA PRO A 233 -33.46 -22.56 -6.33
C PRO A 233 -32.37 -22.92 -7.34
N LEU A 234 -31.32 -22.10 -7.42
CA LEU A 234 -30.14 -22.40 -8.24
C LEU A 234 -29.43 -23.64 -7.69
N PRO A 235 -28.92 -24.55 -8.55
CA PRO A 235 -28.14 -25.69 -8.10
C PRO A 235 -26.79 -25.23 -7.50
N PRO A 236 -26.18 -26.01 -6.60
CA PRO A 236 -24.85 -25.72 -6.09
C PRO A 236 -23.82 -25.42 -7.18
N GLY A 237 -23.05 -24.34 -7.00
CA GLY A 237 -22.05 -23.84 -7.95
C GLY A 237 -22.64 -23.03 -9.12
N ALA A 238 -23.96 -22.97 -9.27
CA ALA A 238 -24.58 -22.03 -10.21
C ALA A 238 -24.69 -20.64 -9.60
N TYR A 239 -24.59 -19.62 -10.46
CA TYR A 239 -24.71 -18.23 -10.05
C TYR A 239 -25.46 -17.40 -11.06
N ALA A 240 -26.06 -16.32 -10.54
CA ALA A 240 -26.73 -15.30 -11.32
C ALA A 240 -26.01 -13.96 -11.14
N VAL A 241 -25.81 -13.23 -12.23
CA VAL A 241 -25.30 -11.86 -12.26
C VAL A 241 -26.42 -10.93 -12.71
N MET A 242 -26.66 -9.86 -11.96
CA MET A 242 -27.61 -8.81 -12.27
C MET A 242 -26.86 -7.50 -12.50
N CYS A 243 -27.08 -6.86 -13.64
CA CYS A 243 -26.69 -5.47 -13.88
C CYS A 243 -27.90 -4.56 -13.71
N THR A 244 -27.72 -3.40 -13.08
CA THR A 244 -28.76 -2.37 -12.99
C THR A 244 -28.46 -1.20 -13.92
N PHE A 245 -29.50 -0.50 -14.37
CA PHE A 245 -29.40 0.65 -15.26
C PHE A 245 -30.22 1.82 -14.68
N THR A 246 -29.78 3.04 -14.98
CA THR A 246 -30.57 4.26 -14.72
C THR A 246 -31.82 4.27 -15.59
N ASP A 247 -32.86 4.99 -15.15
CA ASP A 247 -34.04 5.24 -15.96
C ASP A 247 -33.81 6.50 -16.82
N GLU A 248 -33.87 6.33 -18.13
CA GLU A 248 -33.80 7.41 -19.12
C GLU A 248 -35.15 7.49 -19.85
N LYS A 249 -36.10 8.22 -19.25
CA LYS A 249 -37.45 8.46 -19.80
C LYS A 249 -38.23 7.16 -20.04
N GLY A 250 -38.24 6.28 -19.04
CA GLY A 250 -38.95 5.00 -19.10
C GLY A 250 -38.25 3.93 -19.92
N ARG A 251 -36.93 4.05 -20.12
CA ARG A 251 -36.06 3.06 -20.77
C ARG A 251 -34.78 2.86 -19.95
N PRO A 252 -34.12 1.69 -20.04
CA PRO A 252 -32.81 1.52 -19.44
C PRO A 252 -31.79 2.45 -20.10
N GLY A 253 -30.99 3.14 -19.29
CA GLY A 253 -29.89 3.96 -19.77
C GLY A 253 -28.78 3.16 -20.44
N THR A 254 -27.91 3.87 -21.16
CA THR A 254 -26.82 3.25 -21.93
C THR A 254 -25.59 2.90 -21.10
N GLU A 255 -25.41 3.56 -19.95
CA GLU A 255 -24.34 3.26 -19.02
C GLU A 255 -24.76 2.14 -18.05
N PRO A 256 -24.00 1.02 -17.98
CA PRO A 256 -24.27 -0.02 -17.01
C PRO A 256 -23.95 0.49 -15.60
N GLY A 257 -24.90 0.34 -14.70
CA GLY A 257 -24.72 0.55 -13.28
C GLY A 257 -24.00 -0.64 -12.62
N PRO A 258 -24.15 -0.80 -11.29
CA PRO A 258 -23.46 -1.86 -10.58
C PRO A 258 -23.94 -3.26 -11.00
N LEU A 259 -23.01 -4.21 -10.90
CA LEU A 259 -23.20 -5.63 -11.03
C LEU A 259 -23.36 -6.26 -9.64
N TYR A 260 -24.32 -7.15 -9.50
CA TYR A 260 -24.60 -7.94 -8.31
C TYR A 260 -24.53 -9.41 -8.70
N MET A 261 -23.75 -10.22 -7.99
CA MET A 261 -23.72 -11.66 -8.20
C MET A 261 -24.30 -12.36 -6.98
N ARG A 262 -25.07 -13.41 -7.23
CA ARG A 262 -25.54 -14.37 -6.22
C ARG A 262 -25.14 -15.77 -6.66
N GLU A 263 -24.37 -16.44 -5.83
CA GLU A 263 -23.98 -17.84 -6.00
C GLU A 263 -24.76 -18.72 -5.03
N ALA A 264 -25.20 -19.90 -5.48
CA ALA A 264 -25.67 -20.97 -4.61
C ALA A 264 -24.48 -21.86 -4.21
N ARG A 265 -24.16 -21.92 -2.92
CA ARG A 265 -23.08 -22.75 -2.40
C ARG A 265 -23.53 -24.18 -2.14
N ALA A 266 -22.57 -25.09 -2.06
CA ALA A 266 -22.82 -26.51 -1.79
C ALA A 266 -23.46 -26.78 -0.42
N ASP A 267 -23.26 -25.89 0.55
CA ASP A 267 -23.87 -25.96 1.88
C ASP A 267 -25.31 -25.40 1.92
N GLY A 268 -25.88 -25.02 0.77
CA GLY A 268 -27.22 -24.43 0.64
C GLY A 268 -27.28 -22.93 0.98
N SER A 269 -26.16 -22.32 1.40
CA SER A 269 -26.08 -20.88 1.61
C SER A 269 -25.92 -20.11 0.29
N ALA A 270 -26.11 -18.78 0.35
CA ALA A 270 -25.87 -17.90 -0.78
C ALA A 270 -24.66 -16.99 -0.54
N ALA A 271 -23.79 -16.88 -1.54
CA ALA A 271 -22.73 -15.89 -1.57
C ALA A 271 -23.13 -14.70 -2.44
N PHE A 272 -22.70 -13.49 -2.06
CA PHE A 272 -22.94 -12.29 -2.84
C PHE A 272 -21.64 -11.61 -3.22
N ALA A 273 -21.62 -11.01 -4.40
CA ALA A 273 -20.62 -10.02 -4.79
C ALA A 273 -21.30 -8.78 -5.38
N PHE A 274 -20.67 -7.63 -5.19
CA PHE A 274 -21.08 -6.35 -5.73
C PHE A 274 -19.88 -5.69 -6.40
N TYR A 275 -20.08 -5.19 -7.61
CA TYR A 275 -19.05 -4.47 -8.33
C TYR A 275 -19.63 -3.27 -9.06
N TRP A 276 -18.93 -2.15 -9.01
CA TRP A 276 -19.27 -0.99 -9.81
C TRP A 276 -18.00 -0.43 -10.42
N ALA A 277 -17.85 -0.57 -11.74
CA ALA A 277 -16.67 -0.14 -12.47
C ALA A 277 -16.46 1.39 -12.43
N ARG A 278 -17.55 2.15 -12.42
CA ARG A 278 -17.54 3.61 -12.41
C ARG A 278 -18.64 4.14 -11.49
N VAL A 279 -18.26 4.44 -10.26
CA VAL A 279 -19.16 5.07 -9.28
C VAL A 279 -19.36 6.54 -9.67
N PRO A 280 -20.62 7.02 -9.82
CA PRO A 280 -20.92 8.42 -10.06
C PRO A 280 -20.28 9.31 -9.01
N GLU A 281 -19.75 10.47 -9.40
CA GLU A 281 -18.98 11.37 -8.53
C GLU A 281 -19.70 11.68 -7.21
N ALA A 282 -21.00 11.91 -7.27
CA ALA A 282 -21.85 12.18 -6.11
C ALA A 282 -21.88 11.05 -5.06
N LEU A 283 -21.59 9.81 -5.46
CA LEU A 283 -21.66 8.61 -4.60
C LEU A 283 -20.28 8.09 -4.17
N ARG A 284 -19.17 8.62 -4.70
CA ARG A 284 -17.84 8.06 -4.46
C ARG A 284 -17.40 8.08 -3.00
N ARG A 285 -17.82 9.10 -2.24
CA ARG A 285 -17.54 9.19 -0.80
C ARG A 285 -18.23 8.08 0.00
N GLU A 286 -19.43 7.70 -0.40
CA GLU A 286 -20.23 6.65 0.25
C GLU A 286 -19.70 5.26 -0.11
N PHE A 287 -19.33 5.05 -1.37
CA PHE A 287 -18.91 3.74 -1.89
C PHE A 287 -17.39 3.48 -1.80
N GLY A 288 -16.59 4.50 -1.47
CA GLY A 288 -15.17 4.37 -1.15
C GLY A 288 -14.20 4.50 -2.33
N GLY A 289 -14.62 5.11 -3.45
CA GLY A 289 -13.73 5.37 -4.59
C GLY A 289 -14.43 5.48 -5.94
N ASP A 290 -13.62 5.56 -7.00
CA ASP A 290 -14.08 5.63 -8.40
C ASP A 290 -14.63 4.29 -8.91
N SER A 291 -14.20 3.18 -8.30
CA SER A 291 -14.71 1.83 -8.52
C SER A 291 -14.79 1.10 -7.19
N VAL A 292 -15.65 0.10 -7.11
CA VAL A 292 -15.85 -0.63 -5.85
C VAL A 292 -16.11 -2.11 -6.10
N TYR A 293 -15.61 -2.95 -5.20
CA TYR A 293 -15.85 -4.38 -5.17
C TYR A 293 -16.06 -4.82 -3.71
N TRP A 294 -17.22 -5.44 -3.45
CA TRP A 294 -17.57 -6.04 -2.15
C TRP A 294 -17.98 -7.48 -2.36
N ARG A 295 -17.80 -8.33 -1.35
CA ARG A 295 -18.24 -9.73 -1.38
C ARG A 295 -18.58 -10.24 0.01
N SER A 296 -19.46 -11.22 0.11
CA SER A 296 -19.80 -11.83 1.41
C SER A 296 -18.54 -12.34 2.10
N PRO A 297 -18.37 -12.11 3.43
CA PRO A 297 -19.35 -11.58 4.37
C PRO A 297 -19.27 -10.06 4.62
N ASP A 298 -18.90 -9.23 3.63
CA ASP A 298 -18.84 -7.77 3.79
C ASP A 298 -20.19 -7.23 4.34
N PRO A 299 -20.19 -6.47 5.46
CA PRO A 299 -21.40 -5.94 6.07
C PRO A 299 -22.27 -5.11 5.13
N ARG A 300 -21.69 -4.52 4.08
CA ARG A 300 -22.43 -3.74 3.07
C ARG A 300 -23.35 -4.61 2.21
N LEU A 301 -23.16 -5.93 2.22
CA LEU A 301 -24.02 -6.90 1.53
C LEU A 301 -25.05 -7.54 2.47
N ALA A 302 -25.17 -7.07 3.72
CA ALA A 302 -26.13 -7.61 4.69
C ALA A 302 -27.58 -7.49 4.20
N THR A 303 -27.93 -6.43 3.46
CA THR A 303 -29.28 -6.28 2.87
C THR A 303 -29.56 -7.36 1.82
N CYS A 304 -28.58 -7.71 0.99
CA CYS A 304 -28.70 -8.80 0.02
C CYS A 304 -28.95 -10.14 0.73
N LEU A 305 -28.16 -10.41 1.78
CA LEU A 305 -28.34 -11.59 2.64
C LEU A 305 -29.70 -11.60 3.35
N GLY A 306 -30.19 -10.46 3.82
CA GLY A 306 -31.50 -10.34 4.48
C GLY A 306 -32.66 -10.73 3.57
N CYS A 307 -32.62 -10.32 2.29
CA CYS A 307 -33.69 -10.62 1.33
C CYS A 307 -33.56 -11.99 0.66
N HIS A 308 -32.35 -12.53 0.51
CA HIS A 308 -32.09 -13.75 -0.27
C HIS A 308 -31.52 -14.92 0.54
N GLY A 309 -31.24 -14.74 1.82
CA GLY A 309 -30.46 -15.68 2.63
C GLY A 309 -31.25 -16.76 3.37
N LYS A 310 -32.59 -16.79 3.32
CA LYS A 310 -33.36 -17.76 4.11
C LYS A 310 -34.27 -18.76 3.40
N ASP A 311 -34.65 -18.57 2.14
CA ASP A 311 -35.61 -19.52 1.53
C ASP A 311 -35.30 -20.00 0.11
N GLY A 312 -34.13 -19.69 -0.46
CA GLY A 312 -33.71 -20.20 -1.77
C GLY A 312 -34.58 -19.81 -2.98
N ALA A 313 -35.79 -19.28 -2.75
CA ALA A 313 -36.75 -18.88 -3.75
C ALA A 313 -36.38 -17.53 -4.35
N LEU A 314 -36.35 -17.49 -5.67
CA LEU A 314 -36.18 -16.25 -6.41
C LEU A 314 -37.45 -15.40 -6.26
N PRO A 315 -37.34 -14.08 -6.03
CA PRO A 315 -38.51 -13.21 -6.07
C PRO A 315 -39.13 -13.28 -7.48
N LYS A 316 -40.45 -13.51 -7.53
CA LYS A 316 -41.25 -13.43 -8.76
C LYS A 316 -41.26 -12.01 -9.33
#